data_AF-A0A2M7XYJ3-F1
#
_entry.id   AF-A0A2M7XYJ3-F1
#
_cell.length_a   1.000
_cell.length_b   1.000
_cell.length_c   1.000
_cell.angle_alpha   90.00
_cell.angle_beta   90.00
_cell.angle_gamma   90.00
#
_symmetry.space_group_name_H-M   'P 1'
#
loop_
_entity.id
_entity.type
_entity.pdbx_description
1 polymer ?
#
loop_
_entity_poly.entity_id
_entity_poly.type
_entity_poly.pdbx_seq_one_letter_code
_entity_poly.pdbx_strand_id
1 'polypeptide(L)' 'MALKNYFNKIELLCYVLMPNHFHLEIRQKNRNDMEDFMRSLITKYSKYFNKRYDRVG' A
#
# COMPACT_ATOMS: atom_id res chain seq x y z
N MET A 1 -13.75 -5.70 -4.74
CA MET A 1 -12.46 -5.52 -5.45
C MET A 1 -11.55 -6.66 -5.05
N ALA A 2 -11.05 -7.45 -6.01
CA ALA A 2 -10.17 -8.57 -5.68
C ALA A 2 -8.88 -8.09 -4.97
N LEU A 3 -8.34 -8.91 -4.08
CA LEU A 3 -7.02 -8.70 -3.49
C LEU A 3 -5.96 -9.02 -4.56
N LYS A 4 -5.05 -8.07 -4.79
CA LYS A 4 -3.88 -8.30 -5.64
C LYS A 4 -2.81 -8.97 -4.79
N ASN A 5 -2.18 -10.00 -5.32
CA ASN A 5 -1.09 -10.70 -4.66
C ASN A 5 0.26 -10.19 -5.20
N TYR A 6 1.14 -9.73 -4.31
CA TYR A 6 2.49 -9.23 -4.62
C TYR A 6 3.60 -10.17 -4.13
N PHE A 7 3.26 -11.41 -3.78
CA PHE A 7 4.23 -12.44 -3.45
C PHE A 7 5.30 -12.55 -4.56
N ASN A 8 6.57 -12.60 -4.16
CA ASN A 8 7.72 -12.65 -5.06
C ASN A 8 7.83 -11.46 -6.04
N LYS A 9 7.17 -10.33 -5.75
CA LYS A 9 7.27 -9.06 -6.51
C LYS A 9 7.74 -7.90 -5.64
N ILE A 10 7.22 -7.84 -4.42
CA ILE A 10 7.58 -6.85 -3.40
C ILE A 10 8.00 -7.59 -2.15
N GLU A 11 9.08 -7.13 -1.54
CA GLU A 11 9.55 -7.59 -0.24
C GLU A 11 9.59 -6.40 0.72
N LEU A 12 9.03 -6.59 1.90
CA LEU A 12 9.04 -5.59 2.97
C LEU A 12 10.26 -5.82 3.85
N LEU A 13 11.19 -4.86 3.84
CA LEU A 13 12.42 -4.94 4.61
C LEU A 13 12.22 -4.39 6.02
N CYS A 14 11.61 -3.21 6.15
CA CYS A 14 11.20 -2.65 7.43
C CYS A 14 10.03 -1.67 7.28
N TYR A 15 9.39 -1.33 8.40
CA TYR A 15 8.31 -0.36 8.43
C TYR A 15 8.27 0.40 9.76
N VAL A 16 7.72 1.60 9.73
CA VAL A 16 7.30 2.35 10.93
C VAL A 16 5.96 3.01 10.68
N LEU A 17 5.08 2.93 11.68
CA LEU A 17 3.79 3.60 11.70
C LEU A 17 3.83 4.70 12.76
N MET A 18 3.57 5.92 12.34
CA MET A 18 3.41 7.08 13.21
C MET A 18 1.95 7.54 13.17
N PRO A 19 1.49 8.32 14.17
CA PRO A 19 0.12 8.82 14.19
C PRO A 19 -0.30 9.62 12.95
N ASN A 20 0.65 10.25 12.25
CA ASN A 20 0.39 11.13 11.11
C ASN A 20 0.86 10.57 9.75
N HIS A 21 1.78 9.61 9.70
CA HIS A 21 2.27 8.99 8.46
C HIS A 21 2.96 7.65 8.72
N PHE A 22 3.36 6.97 7.64
CA PHE A 22 4.12 5.73 7.71
C PHE A 22 5.33 5.78 6.79
N HIS A 23 6.34 4.97 7.09
CA HIS A 23 7.46 4.69 6.18
C HIS A 23 7.52 3.20 5.91
N LEU A 24 7.77 2.84 4.65
CA LEU A 24 7.98 1.48 4.20
C LEU A 24 9.33 1.43 3.47
N GLU A 25 10.24 0.58 3.94
CA GLU A 25 11.42 0.21 3.18
C GLU A 25 11.11 -1.10 2.44
N ILE A 26 11.05 -1.03 1.11
CA ILE A 26 10.56 -2.12 0.27
C ILE A 26 11.47 -2.34 -0.93
N ARG A 27 11.72 -3.61 -1.25
CA ARG A 27 12.47 -4.03 -2.43
C ARG A 27 11.53 -4.53 -3.53
N GLN A 28 11.63 -3.94 -4.72
CA GLN A 28 10.91 -4.40 -5.92
C GLN A 28 11.74 -5.41 -6.72
N LYS A 29 11.08 -6.43 -7.30
CA LYS A 29 11.73 -7.41 -8.18
C LYS A 29 11.83 -6.93 -9.62
N ASN A 30 10.74 -6.40 -10.18
CA ASN A 30 10.68 -5.90 -11.56
C ASN A 30 10.41 -4.41 -11.59
N ARG A 31 10.74 -3.76 -12.71
CA ARG A 31 10.66 -2.30 -12.91
C ARG A 31 9.31 -1.67 -12.53
N ASN A 32 8.19 -2.33 -12.84
CA ASN A 32 6.85 -1.77 -12.65
C ASN A 32 6.15 -2.23 -11.36
N ASP A 33 6.74 -3.18 -10.62
CA ASP A 33 6.07 -3.77 -9.44
C ASP A 33 5.81 -2.72 -8.34
N MET A 34 6.70 -1.74 -8.20
CA MET A 34 6.58 -0.66 -7.22
C MET A 34 5.36 0.22 -7.49
N GLU A 35 5.19 0.66 -8.73
CA GLU A 35 4.05 1.50 -9.13
C GLU A 35 2.74 0.76 -8.90
N ASP A 36 2.65 -0.48 -9.36
CA ASP A 36 1.47 -1.32 -9.20
C ASP A 36 1.14 -1.56 -7.73
N PHE A 37 2.16 -1.81 -6.90
CA PHE A 37 2.02 -2.03 -5.47
C PHE A 37 1.52 -0.78 -4.75
N MET A 38 2.19 0.36 -4.92
CA MET A 38 1.82 1.60 -4.25
C MET A 38 0.44 2.08 -4.67
N ARG A 39 0.11 2.00 -5.96
CA ARG A 39 -1.23 2.33 -6.47
C ARG A 39 -2.31 1.48 -5.80
N SER A 40 -2.08 0.18 -5.64
CA SER A 40 -3.02 -0.73 -4.98
C SER A 40 -3.14 -0.46 -3.47
N LEU A 41 -2.01 -0.33 -2.77
CA LEU A 41 -1.94 -0.11 -1.33
C LEU A 41 -2.66 1.18 -0.93
N ILE A 42 -2.26 2.32 -1.53
CA ILE A 42 -2.77 3.63 -1.16
C ILE A 42 -4.26 3.75 -1.50
N THR A 43 -4.67 3.35 -2.70
CA THR A 43 -6.09 3.42 -3.10
C THR A 43 -6.98 2.62 -2.16
N LYS A 44 -6.54 1.41 -1.76
CA LYS A 44 -7.32 0.56 -0.85
C LYS A 44 -7.38 1.15 0.55
N TYR A 45 -6.26 1.65 1.05
CA TYR A 45 -6.21 2.30 2.35
C TYR A 45 -7.13 3.53 2.39
N SER A 46 -7.05 4.42 1.40
CA SER A 46 -7.93 5.60 1.33
C SER A 46 -9.40 5.21 1.26
N LYS A 47 -9.77 4.22 0.42
CA LYS A 47 -11.15 3.73 0.35
C LYS A 47 -11.64 3.14 1.67
N TYR A 48 -10.80 2.32 2.33
CA TYR A 48 -11.12 1.75 3.62
C TYR A 48 -11.31 2.84 4.68
N PHE A 49 -10.39 3.80 4.75
CA PHE A 49 -10.43 4.90 5.69
C PHE A 49 -11.68 5.76 5.48
N ASN A 50 -11.93 6.16 4.23
CA ASN A 50 -13.12 6.94 3.86
C ASN A 50 -14.41 6.21 4.24
N LYS A 51 -14.52 4.90 3.94
CA LYS A 51 -15.68 4.10 4.35
C LYS A 51 -15.81 3.95 5.87
N ARG A 52 -14.70 3.74 6.58
CA ARG A 52 -14.70 3.52 8.04
C ARG A 52 -15.13 4.77 8.81
N TYR A 53 -14.79 5.96 8.31
CA TYR A 53 -15.03 7.23 8.98
C TYR A 53 -16.05 8.12 8.26
N ASP A 54 -16.82 7.54 7.32
CA ASP A 54 -17.84 8.22 6.51
C ASP A 54 -17.34 9.54 5.88
N ARG A 55 -16.13 9.50 5.31
CA ARG A 55 -15.51 10.64 4.62
C ARG A 55 -15.68 10.53 3.12
N VAL A 56 -15.85 11.68 2.47
CA VAL A 56 -15.82 11.80 1.01
C VAL A 56 -14.44 12.31 0.59
N GLY A 57 -13.77 11.57 -0.29
CA GLY A 57 -12.44 11.86 -0.83
C GLY A 57 -11.98 10.81 -1.83
#